data_AF-R9ICK2-F1
#
_entry.id   AF-R9ICK2-F1
#
_cell.length_a   1.000
_cell.length_b   1.000
_cell.length_c   1.000
_cell.angle_alpha   90.00
_cell.angle_beta   90.00
_cell.angle_gamma   90.00
#
_symmetry.space_group_name_H-M   'P 1'
#
loop_
_entity.id
_entity.type
_entity.pdbx_description
1 polymer ?
#
loop_
_entity_poly.entity_id
_entity_poly.type
_entity_poly.pdbx_seq_one_letter_code
_entity_poly.pdbx_strand_id
1 'polypeptide(L)'
;MKKKHFLFIPIITMGIFAISCTNTFDEQFVQEDQQMPTTKSMGDGQYQVLGYGYDITGEYLARQSIKNEVLDIAGFYAKNPQLYKVEYVGEIKDNFYAGEDYMNYVKDIINKTNFSGSVAAKINPKKDGATSTDTSNKEVPYSLSANVSFDKESSNKTSITTKETYIRVDQIKQLERYQLYADPTVLADYLTPYFKSRLSTASPDAIIEEFGTHILIDFNVGGRLSIFYKSTITDNLKVESKTKIAKGGITGAIKTVNLSFSGSSTTTEVEQYQRRNSNWSCNVNMYGGQHDGHTITITSDGATNHTFNLSGWQQSVDKTHCVLTEINFNKTYPIYEFIKDPIKKQQIKDAAEKYIKSKIRPIIEVKPMFQIKSPHTKDNWWVFSQDDVNYINQVSGDYLTDFLGFVLVEPAPNTKPMHRLKSIHTKDTWYAFSYADVEYAKKKWNEQYYGIDGYVYADEQPNTVPLHHLKSTHTKDTWYTNSYATVEYAKAKWGEQYFGIDGYIIKP
;
A
#
# COMPACT_ATOMS: atom_id res chain seq x y z
N MET A 1 51.71 -50.18 -41.18
CA MET A 1 50.25 -50.42 -41.12
C MET A 1 49.58 -49.08 -41.40
N LYS A 2 49.20 -48.76 -42.67
CA LYS A 2 47.84 -48.85 -43.27
C LYS A 2 46.77 -48.26 -42.32
N LYS A 3 46.01 -47.19 -42.61
CA LYS A 3 45.50 -46.52 -43.84
C LYS A 3 45.42 -45.00 -43.56
N LYS A 4 45.73 -43.99 -44.40
CA LYS A 4 45.43 -43.60 -45.80
C LYS A 4 43.95 -43.23 -46.10
N HIS A 5 43.74 -41.92 -46.32
CA HIS A 5 42.97 -41.21 -47.40
C HIS A 5 42.10 -40.06 -46.86
N PHE A 6 42.46 -38.77 -47.05
CA PHE A 6 42.37 -37.91 -48.25
C PHE A 6 41.00 -37.89 -48.92
N LEU A 7 40.31 -36.74 -48.89
CA LEU A 7 39.87 -36.03 -50.11
C LEU A 7 39.60 -34.55 -49.80
N PHE A 8 39.80 -33.72 -50.81
CA PHE A 8 40.10 -32.29 -50.76
C PHE A 8 39.13 -31.52 -51.70
N ILE A 9 39.25 -30.19 -51.65
CA ILE A 9 38.87 -29.16 -52.66
C ILE A 9 37.41 -28.64 -52.66
N PRO A 10 37.13 -27.38 -53.09
CA PRO A 10 37.43 -26.06 -52.51
C PRO A 10 36.15 -25.22 -52.28
N ILE A 11 36.18 -24.16 -51.46
CA ILE A 11 35.15 -23.12 -51.54
C ILE A 11 35.78 -21.71 -51.66
N ILE A 12 35.36 -21.12 -52.76
CA ILE A 12 35.50 -19.78 -53.33
C ILE A 12 35.41 -18.64 -52.30
N THR A 13 36.37 -17.73 -52.38
CA THR A 13 36.32 -16.36 -51.87
C THR A 13 35.26 -15.52 -52.58
N MET A 14 34.32 -14.90 -51.87
CA MET A 14 33.83 -13.54 -52.18
C MET A 14 32.90 -12.99 -51.07
N GLY A 15 33.13 -11.74 -50.67
CA GLY A 15 32.06 -10.85 -50.21
C GLY A 15 31.92 -10.62 -48.71
N ILE A 16 32.76 -9.75 -48.18
CA ILE A 16 32.51 -9.01 -46.93
C ILE A 16 31.26 -8.14 -47.14
N PHE A 17 30.20 -8.41 -46.38
CA PHE A 17 29.18 -7.42 -46.03
C PHE A 17 29.05 -7.42 -44.51
N ALA A 18 29.58 -6.35 -43.90
CA ALA A 18 29.37 -6.06 -42.50
C ALA A 18 27.93 -5.59 -42.31
N ILE A 19 27.11 -6.41 -41.66
CA ILE A 19 25.90 -5.95 -40.97
C ILE A 19 26.20 -6.05 -39.48
N SER A 20 26.32 -4.88 -38.87
CA SER A 20 26.39 -4.68 -37.43
C SER A 20 25.07 -5.14 -36.80
N CYS A 21 25.06 -6.27 -36.11
CA CYS A 21 23.99 -6.65 -35.20
C CYS A 21 24.52 -6.57 -33.77
N THR A 22 24.01 -5.58 -33.04
CA THR A 22 24.07 -5.50 -31.58
C THR A 22 23.35 -6.70 -31.00
N ASN A 23 24.11 -7.63 -30.42
CA ASN A 23 23.55 -8.71 -29.62
C ASN A 23 23.07 -8.16 -28.27
N THR A 24 21.76 -8.03 -28.09
CA THR A 24 21.12 -8.21 -26.80
C THR A 24 19.76 -8.84 -27.01
N PHE A 25 19.41 -9.75 -26.10
CA PHE A 25 18.17 -10.51 -25.97
C PHE A 25 18.16 -11.87 -26.67
N ASP A 26 18.49 -12.90 -25.88
CA ASP A 26 17.74 -14.16 -25.89
C ASP A 26 17.54 -14.66 -24.45
N GLU A 27 16.26 -14.72 -24.11
CA GLU A 27 15.51 -15.59 -23.19
C GLU A 27 16.23 -16.38 -22.07
N GLN A 28 15.78 -16.13 -20.83
CA GLN A 28 15.24 -17.19 -19.97
C GLN A 28 14.04 -16.64 -19.17
N PHE A 29 12.84 -16.78 -19.75
CA PHE A 29 11.60 -16.67 -19.00
C PHE A 29 11.00 -18.07 -18.87
N VAL A 30 10.96 -18.61 -17.66
CA VAL A 30 10.14 -19.77 -17.32
C VAL A 30 9.27 -19.44 -16.11
N GLN A 31 7.96 -19.61 -16.37
CA GLN A 31 6.70 -19.64 -15.59
C GLN A 31 6.79 -20.00 -14.09
N GLU A 32 5.81 -19.75 -13.21
CA GLU A 32 4.35 -19.50 -13.31
C GLU A 32 3.87 -18.93 -11.95
N ASP A 33 2.86 -18.05 -11.89
CA ASP A 33 1.52 -18.44 -11.42
C ASP A 33 0.47 -17.30 -11.45
N GLN A 34 -0.74 -17.71 -11.85
CA GLN A 34 -2.06 -17.07 -11.87
C GLN A 34 -2.27 -15.79 -12.71
N GLN A 35 -2.60 -16.01 -13.99
CA GLN A 35 -3.42 -15.09 -14.78
C GLN A 35 -4.78 -14.87 -14.08
N MET A 36 -4.96 -13.70 -13.47
CA MET A 36 -6.30 -13.19 -13.21
C MET A 36 -6.97 -12.90 -14.56
N PRO A 37 -8.25 -13.29 -14.78
CA PRO A 37 -8.96 -12.98 -16.01
C PRO A 37 -9.23 -11.48 -16.04
N THR A 38 -8.33 -10.72 -16.68
CA THR A 38 -8.58 -9.32 -17.03
C THR A 38 -9.38 -9.33 -18.32
N THR A 39 -10.68 -9.06 -18.24
CA THR A 39 -11.39 -8.49 -19.39
C THR A 39 -10.62 -7.24 -19.80
N LYS A 40 -9.82 -7.32 -20.88
CA LYS A 40 -9.20 -6.17 -21.54
C LYS A 40 -10.32 -5.28 -22.08
N SER A 41 -10.90 -4.43 -21.22
CA SER A 41 -11.85 -3.39 -21.64
C SER A 41 -11.16 -2.11 -22.13
N MET A 42 -9.83 -2.08 -22.16
CA MET A 42 -9.04 -0.93 -22.59
C MET A 42 -8.04 -1.33 -23.66
N GLY A 43 -7.76 -0.42 -24.59
CA GLY A 43 -6.98 -0.67 -25.79
C GLY A 43 -7.84 -1.01 -27.02
N ASP A 44 -9.13 -0.69 -27.02
CA ASP A 44 -10.02 -0.88 -28.18
C ASP A 44 -9.67 0.07 -29.35
N GLY A 45 -8.96 1.17 -29.05
CA GLY A 45 -8.55 2.19 -30.00
C GLY A 45 -9.68 3.11 -30.49
N GLN A 46 -10.88 3.04 -29.91
CA GLN A 46 -12.03 3.85 -30.32
C GLN A 46 -12.75 4.56 -29.18
N TYR A 47 -13.24 3.86 -28.15
CA TYR A 47 -14.00 4.46 -27.03
C TYR A 47 -13.35 4.20 -25.66
N GLN A 48 -12.37 3.30 -25.61
CA GLN A 48 -11.69 2.86 -24.40
C GLN A 48 -12.73 2.43 -23.36
N VAL A 49 -12.68 2.99 -22.14
CA VAL A 49 -13.61 2.68 -21.05
C VAL A 49 -14.70 3.74 -20.85
N LEU A 50 -15.02 4.50 -21.90
CA LEU A 50 -16.11 5.48 -21.85
C LEU A 50 -17.45 4.78 -21.65
N GLY A 51 -18.23 5.22 -20.67
CA GLY A 51 -19.50 4.57 -20.32
C GLY A 51 -19.37 3.30 -19.49
N TYR A 52 -18.16 2.93 -19.06
CA TYR A 52 -17.94 1.80 -18.17
C TYR A 52 -18.16 2.19 -16.71
N GLY A 53 -18.57 1.20 -15.94
CA GLY A 53 -18.63 1.28 -14.50
C GLY A 53 -17.26 1.46 -13.85
N TYR A 54 -17.22 2.09 -12.69
CA TYR A 54 -16.03 2.27 -11.87
C TYR A 54 -16.36 2.14 -10.38
N ASP A 55 -15.57 1.34 -9.67
CA ASP A 55 -15.61 1.22 -8.23
C ASP A 55 -14.65 2.24 -7.59
N ILE A 56 -15.22 3.34 -7.08
CA ILE A 56 -14.43 4.37 -6.41
C ILE A 56 -13.78 3.92 -5.10
N THR A 57 -14.18 2.77 -4.54
CA THR A 57 -13.52 2.20 -3.35
C THR A 57 -12.26 1.44 -3.70
N GLY A 58 -12.08 1.10 -4.99
CA GLY A 58 -10.91 0.44 -5.54
C GLY A 58 -9.65 1.31 -5.51
N GLU A 59 -8.53 0.74 -5.94
CA GLU A 59 -7.26 1.46 -6.04
C GLU A 59 -7.39 2.52 -7.17
N TYR A 60 -6.84 3.72 -6.93
CA TYR A 60 -6.87 4.81 -7.91
C TYR A 60 -6.22 4.38 -9.23
N LEU A 61 -6.99 4.51 -10.32
CA LEU A 61 -6.60 4.20 -11.71
C LEU A 61 -6.21 2.73 -11.92
N ALA A 62 -6.75 1.82 -11.10
CA ALA A 62 -6.45 0.41 -11.22
C ALA A 62 -7.46 -0.28 -12.15
N ARG A 63 -7.01 -1.29 -12.91
CA ARG A 63 -7.86 -1.98 -13.90
C ARG A 63 -9.04 -2.69 -13.25
N GLN A 64 -8.81 -3.27 -12.07
CA GLN A 64 -9.81 -3.96 -11.27
C GLN A 64 -10.92 -3.03 -10.74
N SER A 65 -10.65 -1.72 -10.71
CA SER A 65 -11.63 -0.70 -10.35
C SER A 65 -12.56 -0.39 -11.51
N ILE A 66 -12.19 -0.73 -12.75
CA ILE A 66 -13.06 -0.62 -13.93
C ILE A 66 -13.95 -1.86 -13.99
N LYS A 67 -15.25 -1.63 -14.17
CA LYS A 67 -16.30 -2.64 -14.14
C LYS A 67 -16.95 -2.78 -15.52
N ASN A 68 -18.11 -3.43 -15.59
CA ASN A 68 -18.77 -3.69 -16.86
C ASN A 68 -19.31 -2.42 -17.55
N GLU A 69 -19.50 -2.50 -18.87
CA GLU A 69 -20.08 -1.43 -19.69
C GLU A 69 -21.53 -1.12 -19.29
N VAL A 70 -21.84 0.17 -19.09
CA VAL A 70 -23.16 0.65 -18.67
C VAL A 70 -23.86 1.44 -19.78
N LEU A 71 -23.10 2.21 -20.58
CA LEU A 71 -23.63 3.05 -21.65
C LEU A 71 -23.25 2.54 -23.04
N ASP A 72 -24.21 2.52 -23.96
CA ASP A 72 -24.01 2.32 -25.40
C ASP A 72 -23.44 3.60 -26.03
N ILE A 73 -22.10 3.70 -26.00
CA ILE A 73 -21.39 4.88 -26.53
C ILE A 73 -21.50 4.98 -28.05
N ALA A 74 -21.52 3.86 -28.76
CA ALA A 74 -21.66 3.85 -30.22
C ALA A 74 -23.03 4.43 -30.64
N GLY A 75 -24.11 4.00 -29.97
CA GLY A 75 -25.46 4.52 -30.18
C GLY A 75 -25.59 5.99 -29.79
N PHE A 76 -24.93 6.42 -28.71
CA PHE A 76 -24.87 7.84 -28.33
C PHE A 76 -24.16 8.69 -29.38
N TYR A 77 -22.99 8.26 -29.82
CA TYR A 77 -22.17 8.97 -30.81
C TYR A 77 -22.89 9.10 -32.16
N ALA A 78 -23.56 8.04 -32.64
CA ALA A 78 -24.28 8.06 -33.91
C ALA A 78 -25.37 9.14 -33.97
N LYS A 79 -25.98 9.47 -32.83
CA LYS A 79 -27.04 10.50 -32.72
C LYS A 79 -26.51 11.87 -32.27
N ASN A 80 -25.40 11.91 -31.55
CA ASN A 80 -24.87 13.11 -30.92
C ASN A 80 -23.35 13.26 -31.15
N PRO A 81 -22.85 13.25 -32.40
CA PRO A 81 -21.42 13.21 -32.68
C PRO A 81 -20.66 14.42 -32.12
N GLN A 82 -21.33 15.57 -31.98
CA GLN A 82 -20.79 16.81 -31.42
C GLN A 82 -20.58 16.77 -29.90
N LEU A 83 -21.21 15.82 -29.19
CA LEU A 83 -21.10 15.67 -27.74
C LEU A 83 -20.05 14.63 -27.33
N TYR A 84 -19.36 14.04 -28.30
CA TYR A 84 -18.22 13.16 -28.10
C TYR A 84 -16.95 13.85 -28.55
N LYS A 85 -15.91 13.84 -27.70
CA LYS A 85 -14.63 14.44 -28.05
C LYS A 85 -13.48 13.55 -27.61
N VAL A 86 -12.51 13.42 -28.49
CA VAL A 86 -11.18 12.88 -28.20
C VAL A 86 -10.16 13.98 -28.46
N GLU A 87 -9.33 14.27 -27.48
CA GLU A 87 -8.27 15.26 -27.59
C GLU A 87 -6.92 14.58 -27.44
N TYR A 88 -5.99 14.87 -28.35
CA TYR A 88 -4.58 14.51 -28.15
C TYR A 88 -3.97 15.44 -27.11
N VAL A 89 -3.34 14.87 -26.09
CA VAL A 89 -2.67 15.59 -24.99
C VAL A 89 -1.16 15.53 -25.14
N GLY A 90 -0.60 14.32 -25.32
CA GLY A 90 0.82 14.13 -25.65
C GLY A 90 1.84 14.49 -24.55
N GLU A 91 1.42 14.60 -23.29
CA GLU A 91 2.25 15.06 -22.16
C GLU A 91 3.06 13.92 -21.51
N ILE A 92 4.22 14.25 -20.92
CA ILE A 92 4.89 13.39 -19.93
C ILE A 92 4.88 14.12 -18.59
N LYS A 93 4.41 13.46 -17.55
CA LYS A 93 4.32 14.05 -16.20
C LYS A 93 4.58 13.00 -15.12
N ASP A 94 5.00 13.48 -13.96
CA ASP A 94 5.10 12.67 -12.75
C ASP A 94 4.08 13.15 -11.72
N ASN A 95 3.28 12.23 -11.17
CA ASN A 95 2.47 12.50 -10.00
C ASN A 95 3.11 11.86 -8.77
N PHE A 96 3.26 12.62 -7.69
CA PHE A 96 3.84 12.17 -6.44
C PHE A 96 2.76 12.16 -5.34
N TYR A 97 2.57 11.02 -4.67
CA TYR A 97 1.64 10.85 -3.56
C TYR A 97 2.37 10.32 -2.33
N ALA A 98 2.09 10.86 -1.15
CA ALA A 98 2.80 10.50 0.07
C ALA A 98 1.95 10.60 1.33
N GLY A 99 2.25 9.74 2.30
CA GLY A 99 1.72 9.82 3.66
C GLY A 99 2.62 9.10 4.65
N GLU A 100 2.74 9.66 5.85
CA GLU A 100 3.42 9.07 7.00
C GLU A 100 2.77 7.75 7.47
N ASP A 101 1.50 7.56 7.11
CA ASP A 101 0.71 6.33 7.21
C ASP A 101 -0.19 6.17 5.98
N TYR A 102 -0.92 5.05 5.91
CA TYR A 102 -1.77 4.74 4.76
C TYR A 102 -2.97 5.70 4.62
N MET A 103 -3.56 6.14 5.73
CA MET A 103 -4.69 7.06 5.70
C MET A 103 -4.28 8.39 5.07
N ASN A 104 -3.16 8.94 5.52
CA ASN A 104 -2.64 10.20 5.02
C ASN A 104 -2.15 10.10 3.57
N TYR A 105 -1.64 8.93 3.17
CA TYR A 105 -1.32 8.63 1.77
C TYR A 105 -2.58 8.67 0.89
N VAL A 106 -3.67 8.03 1.30
CA VAL A 106 -4.94 8.07 0.56
C VAL A 106 -5.53 9.48 0.54
N LYS A 107 -5.45 10.23 1.65
CA LYS A 107 -5.87 11.64 1.70
C LYS A 107 -5.10 12.51 0.69
N ASP A 108 -3.81 12.28 0.53
CA ASP A 108 -3.00 13.01 -0.45
C ASP A 108 -3.45 12.72 -1.90
N ILE A 109 -3.81 11.46 -2.22
CA ILE A 109 -4.44 11.12 -3.52
C ILE A 109 -5.77 11.86 -3.69
N ILE A 110 -6.66 11.78 -2.70
CA ILE A 110 -7.99 12.42 -2.74
C ILE A 110 -7.85 13.93 -2.96
N ASN A 111 -6.92 14.58 -2.27
CA ASN A 111 -6.68 16.00 -2.39
C ASN A 111 -6.15 16.37 -3.78
N LYS A 112 -5.09 15.67 -4.25
CA LYS A 112 -4.46 15.96 -5.55
C LYS A 112 -5.34 15.63 -6.75
N THR A 113 -6.31 14.74 -6.58
CA THR A 113 -7.31 14.41 -7.61
C THR A 113 -8.58 15.27 -7.51
N ASN A 114 -8.64 16.20 -6.55
CA ASN A 114 -9.82 17.02 -6.27
C ASN A 114 -11.12 16.21 -6.02
N PHE A 115 -10.99 14.97 -5.51
CA PHE A 115 -12.13 14.07 -5.35
C PHE A 115 -13.19 14.64 -4.40
N SER A 116 -12.80 15.17 -3.23
CA SER A 116 -13.73 15.64 -2.19
C SER A 116 -14.66 16.77 -2.64
N GLY A 117 -14.21 17.61 -3.57
CA GLY A 117 -15.01 18.72 -4.12
C GLY A 117 -15.83 18.35 -5.34
N SER A 118 -15.82 17.07 -5.74
CA SER A 118 -16.32 16.63 -7.02
C SER A 118 -17.72 16.03 -7.00
N VAL A 119 -18.28 15.81 -8.20
CA VAL A 119 -19.56 15.13 -8.36
C VAL A 119 -19.51 13.68 -7.87
N ALA A 120 -18.37 12.99 -7.99
CA ALA A 120 -18.18 11.64 -7.49
C ALA A 120 -18.29 11.55 -5.95
N ALA A 121 -18.01 12.64 -5.22
CA ALA A 121 -18.12 12.68 -3.76
C ALA A 121 -19.57 12.90 -3.26
N LYS A 122 -20.57 13.02 -4.15
CA LYS A 122 -21.99 13.17 -3.75
C LYS A 122 -22.52 11.98 -2.96
N ILE A 123 -21.97 10.79 -3.19
CA ILE A 123 -22.26 9.63 -2.35
C ILE A 123 -21.48 9.80 -1.04
N ASN A 124 -22.21 10.19 0.00
CA ASN A 124 -21.65 10.38 1.33
C ASN A 124 -22.34 9.39 2.27
N PRO A 125 -21.80 8.17 2.43
CA PRO A 125 -22.29 7.24 3.43
C PRO A 125 -22.00 7.84 4.80
N LYS A 126 -22.97 8.57 5.35
CA LYS A 126 -22.86 9.03 6.73
C LYS A 126 -22.71 7.81 7.63
N LYS A 127 -21.78 7.88 8.59
CA LYS A 127 -21.73 6.93 9.69
C LYS A 127 -23.00 7.06 10.52
N ASP A 128 -23.58 5.94 10.95
CA ASP A 128 -24.75 5.97 11.81
C ASP A 128 -24.37 6.68 13.12
N GLY A 129 -25.06 7.76 13.47
CA GLY A 129 -24.81 8.52 14.69
C GLY A 129 -23.62 9.48 14.65
N ALA A 130 -22.97 9.73 13.50
CA ALA A 130 -21.93 10.75 13.42
C ALA A 130 -22.53 12.17 13.58
N THR A 131 -22.11 12.86 14.63
CA THR A 131 -22.31 14.30 14.79
C THR A 131 -21.30 15.05 13.93
N SER A 132 -21.56 16.32 13.62
CA SER A 132 -20.66 17.21 12.85
C SER A 132 -19.30 17.48 13.53
N THR A 133 -18.99 16.76 14.61
CA THR A 133 -17.80 16.89 15.45
C THR A 133 -16.97 15.60 15.51
N ASP A 134 -17.30 14.56 14.73
CA ASP A 134 -16.43 13.37 14.60
C ASP A 134 -15.17 13.74 13.81
N THR A 135 -14.23 14.37 14.51
CA THR A 135 -12.91 14.80 14.04
C THR A 135 -11.86 13.68 14.16
N SER A 136 -12.28 12.47 14.52
CA SER A 136 -11.34 11.37 14.68
C SER A 136 -10.86 10.92 13.29
N ASN A 137 -9.67 11.40 12.91
CA ASN A 137 -8.86 10.93 11.79
C ASN A 137 -8.42 9.46 12.01
N LYS A 138 -9.35 8.56 12.36
CA LYS A 138 -9.09 7.17 12.75
C LYS A 138 -9.62 6.15 11.75
N GLU A 139 -10.09 6.62 10.60
CA GLU A 139 -10.62 5.78 9.53
C GLU A 139 -9.91 6.16 8.23
N VAL A 140 -9.53 5.15 7.44
CA VAL A 140 -9.05 5.36 6.07
C VAL A 140 -10.22 5.88 5.25
N PRO A 141 -10.05 6.94 4.42
CA PRO A 141 -11.09 7.38 3.52
C PRO A 141 -11.57 6.20 2.67
N TYR A 142 -12.88 6.07 2.41
CA TYR A 142 -13.39 4.98 1.59
C TYR A 142 -12.98 5.10 0.12
N SER A 143 -12.85 6.32 -0.37
CA SER A 143 -12.51 6.59 -1.77
C SER A 143 -11.03 6.29 -2.05
N LEU A 144 -10.80 5.63 -3.17
CA LEU A 144 -9.47 5.40 -3.75
C LEU A 144 -8.53 4.62 -2.81
N SER A 145 -9.12 3.80 -1.94
CA SER A 145 -8.50 3.30 -0.72
C SER A 145 -8.32 1.80 -0.67
N ALA A 146 -8.70 1.06 -1.72
CA ALA A 146 -8.33 -0.34 -1.80
C ALA A 146 -6.81 -0.46 -1.84
N ASN A 147 -6.32 -1.54 -1.23
CA ASN A 147 -4.89 -1.77 -1.05
C ASN A 147 -4.14 -1.56 -2.36
N VAL A 148 -3.08 -0.77 -2.25
CA VAL A 148 -2.09 -0.71 -3.31
C VAL A 148 -1.47 -2.10 -3.43
N SER A 149 -1.15 -2.48 -4.67
CA SER A 149 -0.75 -3.79 -5.18
C SER A 149 0.43 -4.51 -4.48
N PHE A 150 0.82 -4.12 -3.27
CA PHE A 150 1.96 -4.62 -2.49
C PHE A 150 1.67 -5.80 -1.59
N ASP A 151 0.52 -5.80 -0.90
CA ASP A 151 0.15 -6.86 0.02
C ASP A 151 -1.16 -7.49 -0.48
N LYS A 152 -1.10 -8.53 -1.33
CA LYS A 152 -2.27 -9.39 -1.57
C LYS A 152 -2.83 -9.92 -0.23
N GLU A 153 -1.97 -10.12 0.78
CA GLU A 153 -2.34 -10.47 2.16
C GLU A 153 -3.11 -9.36 2.91
N SER A 154 -2.96 -8.09 2.52
CA SER A 154 -3.67 -6.97 3.16
C SER A 154 -5.13 -6.84 2.74
N SER A 155 -5.53 -7.51 1.64
CA SER A 155 -6.93 -7.54 1.19
C SER A 155 -7.88 -8.15 2.24
N ASN A 156 -7.34 -8.97 3.14
CA ASN A 156 -8.05 -9.58 4.27
C ASN A 156 -7.76 -8.91 5.62
N LYS A 157 -6.98 -7.81 5.67
CA LYS A 157 -6.69 -7.10 6.94
C LYS A 157 -7.90 -6.23 7.32
N THR A 158 -8.50 -6.53 8.46
CA THR A 158 -9.63 -5.79 9.04
C THR A 158 -9.25 -4.40 9.56
N SER A 159 -7.96 -4.08 9.63
CA SER A 159 -7.42 -2.81 10.13
C SER A 159 -6.05 -2.52 9.51
N ILE A 160 -5.65 -1.24 9.49
CA ILE A 160 -4.33 -0.81 9.03
C ILE A 160 -3.58 -0.14 10.18
N THR A 161 -2.27 -0.34 10.31
CA THR A 161 -1.47 0.26 11.39
C THR A 161 -0.75 1.52 10.91
N THR A 162 -0.45 2.47 11.80
CA THR A 162 0.38 3.68 11.50
C THR A 162 1.89 3.39 11.40
N LYS A 163 2.29 2.13 11.30
CA LYS A 163 3.68 1.65 11.28
C LYS A 163 4.47 2.12 10.04
N GLU A 164 3.86 1.99 8.87
CA GLU A 164 4.53 2.15 7.58
C GLU A 164 4.25 3.54 6.99
N THR A 165 5.27 4.16 6.40
CA THR A 165 5.15 5.36 5.56
C THR A 165 5.10 4.93 4.09
N TYR A 166 4.22 5.57 3.30
CA TYR A 166 3.91 5.18 1.92
C TYR A 166 4.19 6.32 0.95
N ILE A 167 4.80 5.98 -0.19
CA ILE A 167 5.03 6.87 -1.33
C ILE A 167 4.57 6.17 -2.61
N ARG A 168 3.88 6.88 -3.49
CA ARG A 168 3.62 6.45 -4.87
C ARG A 168 4.07 7.53 -5.83
N VAL A 169 4.81 7.13 -6.85
CA VAL A 169 5.15 7.98 -7.99
C VAL A 169 4.57 7.35 -9.24
N ASP A 170 3.71 8.08 -9.93
CA ASP A 170 3.19 7.69 -11.23
C ASP A 170 3.92 8.48 -12.31
N GLN A 171 4.80 7.82 -13.07
CA GLN A 171 5.39 8.40 -14.28
C GLN A 171 4.47 8.09 -15.45
N ILE A 172 3.93 9.15 -16.06
CA ILE A 172 2.82 9.06 -17.00
C ILE A 172 3.28 9.55 -18.36
N LYS A 173 3.03 8.73 -19.40
CA LYS A 173 2.97 9.18 -20.79
C LYS A 173 1.50 9.33 -21.17
N GLN A 174 1.00 10.55 -21.14
CA GLN A 174 -0.37 10.90 -21.49
C GLN A 174 -0.52 10.91 -23.02
N LEU A 175 -1.52 10.20 -23.55
CA LEU A 175 -1.83 10.17 -24.98
C LEU A 175 -3.02 11.05 -25.31
N GLU A 176 -4.19 10.65 -24.82
CA GLU A 176 -5.48 11.19 -25.24
C GLU A 176 -6.39 11.40 -24.04
N ARG A 177 -7.39 12.27 -24.23
CA ARG A 177 -8.51 12.49 -23.32
C ARG A 177 -9.80 12.13 -24.02
N TYR A 178 -10.66 11.34 -23.37
CA TYR A 178 -11.96 10.90 -23.89
C TYR A 178 -13.07 11.54 -23.08
N GLN A 179 -14.05 12.16 -23.74
CA GLN A 179 -15.07 12.98 -23.08
C GLN A 179 -16.46 12.86 -23.71
N LEU A 180 -17.48 12.85 -22.85
CA LEU A 180 -18.88 13.11 -23.20
C LEU A 180 -19.36 14.44 -22.62
N TYR A 181 -19.90 15.31 -23.47
CA TYR A 181 -20.55 16.57 -23.07
C TYR A 181 -22.06 16.38 -22.88
N ALA A 182 -22.44 15.46 -21.98
CA ALA A 182 -23.83 15.21 -21.64
C ALA A 182 -23.98 14.88 -20.15
N ASP A 183 -25.11 15.28 -19.58
CA ASP A 183 -25.45 14.98 -18.19
C ASP A 183 -26.10 13.59 -18.05
N PRO A 184 -26.08 12.98 -16.85
CA PRO A 184 -26.63 11.64 -16.63
C PRO A 184 -28.07 11.45 -17.12
N THR A 185 -28.91 12.49 -17.03
CA THR A 185 -30.30 12.44 -17.50
C THR A 185 -30.42 12.13 -18.99
N VAL A 186 -29.52 12.69 -19.81
CA VAL A 186 -29.48 12.43 -21.26
C VAL A 186 -28.85 11.07 -21.54
N LEU A 187 -27.75 10.76 -20.85
CA LEU A 187 -27.02 9.49 -21.01
C LEU A 187 -27.85 8.28 -20.54
N ALA A 188 -28.81 8.46 -19.64
CA ALA A 188 -29.74 7.42 -19.18
C ALA A 188 -30.60 6.82 -20.32
N ASP A 189 -30.76 7.50 -21.45
CA ASP A 189 -31.43 6.94 -22.64
C ASP A 189 -30.58 5.92 -23.40
N TYR A 190 -29.27 5.90 -23.12
CA TYR A 190 -28.27 5.08 -23.80
C TYR A 190 -27.74 3.97 -22.91
N LEU A 191 -28.49 3.52 -21.90
CA LEU A 191 -28.11 2.32 -21.13
C LEU A 191 -28.04 1.08 -22.03
N THR A 192 -27.00 0.26 -21.88
CA THR A 192 -26.84 -0.99 -22.64
C THR A 192 -28.00 -1.97 -22.36
N PRO A 193 -28.36 -2.84 -23.33
CA PRO A 193 -29.36 -3.88 -23.10
C PRO A 193 -28.99 -4.81 -21.94
N TYR A 194 -27.69 -5.10 -21.79
CA TYR A 194 -27.17 -5.94 -20.70
C TYR A 194 -27.43 -5.29 -19.33
N PHE A 195 -27.04 -4.03 -19.16
CA PHE A 195 -27.28 -3.33 -17.89
C PHE A 195 -28.78 -3.20 -17.58
N LYS A 196 -29.63 -2.91 -18.58
CA LYS A 196 -31.09 -2.89 -18.40
C LYS A 196 -31.65 -4.25 -17.92
N SER A 197 -31.20 -5.35 -18.54
CA SER A 197 -31.58 -6.70 -18.13
C SER A 197 -31.17 -6.99 -16.69
N ARG A 198 -29.92 -6.68 -16.34
CA ARG A 198 -29.40 -6.86 -14.97
C ARG A 198 -30.17 -6.01 -13.97
N LEU A 199 -30.44 -4.74 -14.26
CA LEU A 199 -31.30 -3.91 -13.43
C LEU A 199 -32.65 -4.57 -13.16
N SER A 200 -33.28 -5.21 -14.15
CA SER A 200 -34.58 -5.86 -13.95
C SER A 200 -34.53 -7.18 -13.15
N THR A 201 -33.40 -7.90 -13.14
CA THR A 201 -33.30 -9.28 -12.66
C THR A 201 -32.42 -9.47 -11.43
N ALA A 202 -31.42 -8.62 -11.21
CA ALA A 202 -30.44 -8.74 -10.14
C ALA A 202 -30.85 -7.99 -8.86
N SER A 203 -30.26 -8.38 -7.74
CA SER A 203 -30.34 -7.60 -6.50
C SER A 203 -29.54 -6.29 -6.64
N PRO A 204 -29.91 -5.23 -5.89
CA PRO A 204 -29.13 -3.99 -5.86
C PRO A 204 -27.65 -4.19 -5.52
N ASP A 205 -27.34 -5.05 -4.55
CA ASP A 205 -25.95 -5.36 -4.16
C ASP A 205 -25.17 -5.98 -5.33
N ALA A 206 -25.78 -6.92 -6.06
CA ALA A 206 -25.14 -7.55 -7.22
C ALA A 206 -24.89 -6.55 -8.38
N ILE A 207 -25.74 -5.54 -8.54
CA ILE A 207 -25.50 -4.45 -9.52
C ILE A 207 -24.24 -3.67 -9.16
N ILE A 208 -24.05 -3.34 -7.88
CA ILE A 208 -22.87 -2.59 -7.44
C ILE A 208 -21.59 -3.42 -7.56
N GLU A 209 -21.63 -4.71 -7.25
CA GLU A 209 -20.48 -5.60 -7.44
C GLU A 209 -20.07 -5.72 -8.91
N GLU A 210 -21.06 -5.83 -9.80
CA GLU A 210 -20.86 -6.11 -11.23
C GLU A 210 -20.52 -4.85 -12.06
N PHE A 211 -21.16 -3.72 -11.77
CA PHE A 211 -21.02 -2.47 -12.52
C PHE A 211 -20.34 -1.35 -11.73
N GLY A 212 -19.98 -1.58 -10.47
CA GLY A 212 -19.34 -0.56 -9.64
C GLY A 212 -20.31 0.50 -9.14
N THR A 213 -19.74 1.58 -8.62
CA THR A 213 -20.50 2.63 -7.93
C THR A 213 -20.70 3.87 -8.79
N HIS A 214 -19.88 4.07 -9.82
CA HIS A 214 -19.85 5.26 -10.68
C HIS A 214 -19.70 4.90 -12.16
N ILE A 215 -19.90 5.88 -13.05
CA ILE A 215 -19.65 5.73 -14.50
C ILE A 215 -18.60 6.73 -14.97
N LEU A 216 -17.64 6.26 -15.77
CA LEU A 216 -16.58 7.07 -16.38
C LEU A 216 -17.06 7.71 -17.68
N ILE A 217 -17.06 9.05 -17.75
CA ILE A 217 -17.42 9.78 -18.98
C ILE A 217 -16.43 10.91 -19.36
N ASP A 218 -15.39 11.13 -18.54
CA ASP A 218 -14.29 12.06 -18.83
C ASP A 218 -13.03 11.57 -18.12
N PHE A 219 -12.04 11.15 -18.90
CA PHE A 219 -10.78 10.63 -18.39
C PHE A 219 -9.67 10.71 -19.43
N ASN A 220 -8.48 10.45 -18.93
CA ASN A 220 -7.20 10.56 -19.59
C ASN A 220 -6.61 9.14 -19.73
N VAL A 221 -6.10 8.81 -20.92
CA VAL A 221 -5.44 7.52 -21.19
C VAL A 221 -4.01 7.69 -21.67
N GLY A 222 -3.21 6.65 -21.48
CA GLY A 222 -1.82 6.60 -21.90
C GLY A 222 -1.09 5.43 -21.26
N GLY A 223 0.16 5.64 -20.87
CA GLY A 223 0.98 4.67 -20.14
C GLY A 223 1.30 5.21 -18.76
N ARG A 224 1.39 4.32 -17.77
CA ARG A 224 1.74 4.67 -16.39
C ARG A 224 2.71 3.65 -15.80
N LEU A 225 3.88 4.12 -15.38
CA LEU A 225 4.71 3.40 -14.42
C LEU A 225 4.31 3.84 -13.01
N SER A 226 3.74 2.92 -12.24
CA SER A 226 3.36 3.19 -10.86
C SER A 226 4.38 2.60 -9.91
N ILE A 227 5.26 3.46 -9.40
CA ILE A 227 6.33 3.13 -8.47
C ILE A 227 5.77 3.32 -7.06
N PHE A 228 5.57 2.23 -6.34
CA PHE A 228 5.10 2.27 -4.96
C PHE A 228 6.22 1.89 -4.01
N TYR A 229 6.37 2.62 -2.92
CA TYR A 229 7.37 2.40 -1.89
C TYR A 229 6.72 2.46 -0.51
N LYS A 230 7.06 1.48 0.33
CA LYS A 230 6.70 1.48 1.75
C LYS A 230 7.95 1.28 2.60
N SER A 231 7.98 1.88 3.79
CA SER A 231 9.11 1.78 4.71
C SER A 231 8.66 2.00 6.15
N THR A 232 9.35 1.34 7.06
CA THR A 232 9.21 1.58 8.50
C THR A 232 10.22 2.65 8.94
N ILE A 233 9.69 3.73 9.53
CA ILE A 233 10.47 4.87 10.05
C ILE A 233 10.09 5.09 11.51
N THR A 234 10.98 4.71 12.41
CA THR A 234 10.76 4.76 13.87
C THR A 234 11.09 6.12 14.49
N ASP A 235 11.70 7.02 13.71
CA ASP A 235 12.00 8.38 14.16
C ASP A 235 10.72 9.11 14.57
N ASN A 236 10.74 9.72 15.74
CA ASN A 236 9.62 10.48 16.28
C ASN A 236 9.59 11.90 15.69
N LEU A 237 9.30 12.00 14.39
CA LEU A 237 9.32 13.24 13.64
C LEU A 237 7.92 13.72 13.27
N LYS A 238 7.83 15.03 12.97
CA LYS A 238 6.70 15.60 12.23
C LYS A 238 6.51 14.88 10.89
N VAL A 239 5.25 14.82 10.45
CA VAL A 239 4.78 14.19 9.20
C VAL A 239 5.67 14.48 7.98
N GLU A 240 5.94 15.76 7.70
CA GLU A 240 6.75 16.20 6.55
C GLU A 240 8.17 15.61 6.54
N SER A 241 8.71 15.29 7.72
CA SER A 241 10.05 14.70 7.83
C SER A 241 10.05 13.21 7.51
N LYS A 242 8.99 12.46 7.88
CA LYS A 242 8.87 11.02 7.53
C LYS A 242 8.70 10.83 6.03
N THR A 243 7.86 11.63 5.38
CA THR A 243 7.67 11.57 3.92
C THR A 243 8.93 11.99 3.16
N LYS A 244 9.73 12.95 3.68
CA LYS A 244 11.05 13.29 3.11
C LYS A 244 12.05 12.14 3.20
N ILE A 245 12.09 11.43 4.34
CA ILE A 245 12.96 10.25 4.51
C ILE A 245 12.55 9.13 3.55
N ALA A 246 11.25 8.83 3.45
CA ALA A 246 10.76 7.82 2.52
C ALA A 246 11.00 8.20 1.06
N LYS A 247 10.91 9.50 0.72
CA LYS A 247 11.27 10.03 -0.61
C LYS A 247 12.74 9.77 -0.96
N GLY A 248 13.66 9.96 -0.02
CA GLY A 248 15.06 9.57 -0.22
C GLY A 248 15.21 8.05 -0.45
N GLY A 249 14.44 7.25 0.27
CA GLY A 249 14.38 5.79 0.14
C GLY A 249 13.94 5.34 -1.26
N ILE A 250 12.79 5.79 -1.75
CA ILE A 250 12.29 5.46 -3.10
C ILE A 250 13.26 5.94 -4.19
N THR A 251 13.82 7.17 -4.08
CA THR A 251 14.82 7.67 -5.05
C THR A 251 16.02 6.75 -5.12
N GLY A 252 16.53 6.31 -3.98
CA GLY A 252 17.65 5.38 -3.93
C GLY A 252 17.31 3.99 -4.47
N ALA A 253 16.12 3.48 -4.16
CA ALA A 253 15.66 2.17 -4.64
C ALA A 253 15.55 2.13 -6.17
N ILE A 254 14.84 3.08 -6.79
CA ILE A 254 14.60 3.03 -8.24
C ILE A 254 15.83 3.37 -9.09
N LYS A 255 16.83 4.05 -8.51
CA LYS A 255 18.11 4.30 -9.17
C LYS A 255 18.81 2.99 -9.54
N THR A 256 18.58 1.91 -8.78
CA THR A 256 19.13 0.58 -9.06
C THR A 256 18.63 -0.01 -10.39
N VAL A 257 17.45 0.42 -10.85
CA VAL A 257 16.83 -0.03 -12.11
C VAL A 257 16.87 1.04 -13.21
N ASN A 258 17.74 2.04 -13.07
CA ASN A 258 17.91 3.17 -14.00
C ASN A 258 16.66 4.05 -14.18
N LEU A 259 15.88 4.22 -13.10
CA LEU A 259 14.72 5.11 -13.06
C LEU A 259 14.99 6.34 -12.21
N SER A 260 14.26 7.41 -12.51
CA SER A 260 14.24 8.67 -11.74
C SER A 260 12.94 9.41 -12.01
N PHE A 261 12.53 10.29 -11.09
CA PHE A 261 11.34 11.12 -11.25
C PHE A 261 11.61 12.58 -10.85
N SER A 262 10.72 13.47 -11.28
CA SER A 262 10.78 14.90 -11.05
C SER A 262 10.86 15.24 -9.55
N GLY A 263 11.88 15.99 -9.16
CA GLY A 263 12.12 16.35 -7.77
C GLY A 263 12.72 15.22 -6.92
N SER A 264 13.34 14.20 -7.53
CA SER A 264 14.17 13.20 -6.83
C SER A 264 15.22 13.88 -5.94
N SER A 265 15.50 13.28 -4.78
CA SER A 265 16.49 13.79 -3.83
C SER A 265 17.91 13.77 -4.40
N THR A 266 18.76 14.66 -3.90
CA THR A 266 20.19 14.65 -4.25
C THR A 266 20.90 13.41 -3.71
N THR A 267 22.04 13.01 -4.28
CA THR A 267 22.78 11.81 -3.84
C THR A 267 23.12 11.83 -2.34
N THR A 268 23.56 12.97 -1.81
CA THR A 268 23.89 13.12 -0.38
C THR A 268 22.67 12.97 0.53
N GLU A 269 21.52 13.53 0.12
CA GLU A 269 20.26 13.35 0.85
C GLU A 269 19.78 11.90 0.82
N VAL A 270 19.92 11.22 -0.32
CA VAL A 270 19.57 9.79 -0.46
C VAL A 270 20.39 8.94 0.53
N GLU A 271 21.70 9.11 0.56
CA GLU A 271 22.58 8.37 1.49
C GLU A 271 22.22 8.62 2.96
N GLN A 272 21.86 9.87 3.31
CA GLN A 272 21.43 10.22 4.66
C GLN A 272 20.09 9.57 5.03
N TYR A 273 19.10 9.63 4.14
CA TYR A 273 17.75 9.14 4.41
C TYR A 273 17.62 7.63 4.30
N GLN A 274 18.37 6.97 3.41
CA GLN A 274 18.34 5.51 3.27
C GLN A 274 18.66 4.81 4.58
N ARG A 275 19.62 5.32 5.36
CA ARG A 275 19.98 4.75 6.68
C ARG A 275 18.87 4.80 7.73
N ARG A 276 17.83 5.60 7.49
CA ARG A 276 16.68 5.79 8.39
C ARG A 276 15.44 5.03 7.92
N ASN A 277 15.50 4.42 6.75
CA ASN A 277 14.46 3.53 6.24
C ASN A 277 14.79 2.09 6.65
N SER A 278 13.80 1.37 7.17
CA SER A 278 13.93 -0.04 7.55
C SER A 278 12.75 -0.84 7.02
N ASN A 279 12.93 -2.15 6.81
CA ASN A 279 11.90 -3.06 6.31
C ASN A 279 11.16 -2.51 5.07
N TRP A 280 11.90 -1.86 4.18
CA TRP A 280 11.33 -1.15 3.04
C TRP A 280 11.26 -2.05 1.81
N SER A 281 10.31 -1.73 0.94
CA SER A 281 10.12 -2.41 -0.34
C SER A 281 9.59 -1.44 -1.39
N CYS A 282 10.02 -1.61 -2.64
CA CYS A 282 9.63 -0.80 -3.79
C CYS A 282 9.13 -1.68 -4.94
N ASN A 283 7.94 -1.41 -5.48
CA ASN A 283 7.40 -2.09 -6.66
C ASN A 283 7.26 -1.08 -7.80
N VAL A 284 7.89 -1.36 -8.92
CA VAL A 284 7.71 -0.63 -10.18
C VAL A 284 6.71 -1.41 -11.01
N ASN A 285 5.46 -0.94 -11.06
CA ASN A 285 4.38 -1.59 -11.80
C ASN A 285 4.18 -0.92 -13.16
N MET A 286 4.15 -1.72 -14.22
CA MET A 286 4.09 -1.26 -15.60
C MET A 286 2.66 -1.40 -16.13
N TYR A 287 2.06 -0.28 -16.54
CA TYR A 287 0.70 -0.26 -17.08
C TYR A 287 0.67 0.46 -18.43
N GLY A 288 0.20 -0.25 -19.47
CA GLY A 288 0.28 0.20 -20.86
C GLY A 288 1.67 0.00 -21.47
N GLY A 289 1.76 0.15 -22.78
CA GLY A 289 2.95 -0.12 -23.57
C GLY A 289 3.40 -1.58 -23.53
N GLN A 290 4.68 -1.80 -23.84
CA GLN A 290 5.39 -3.05 -23.63
C GLN A 290 5.47 -3.39 -22.14
N HIS A 291 5.51 -4.68 -21.81
CA HIS A 291 5.55 -5.16 -20.42
C HIS A 291 4.34 -4.74 -19.57
N ASP A 292 3.20 -4.48 -20.21
CA ASP A 292 1.96 -4.22 -19.52
C ASP A 292 1.59 -5.34 -18.53
N GLY A 293 1.32 -4.97 -17.28
CA GLY A 293 0.98 -5.89 -16.19
C GLY A 293 2.20 -6.49 -15.46
N HIS A 294 3.42 -6.16 -15.85
CA HIS A 294 4.63 -6.62 -15.16
C HIS A 294 5.00 -5.73 -13.96
N THR A 295 5.66 -6.33 -12.97
CA THR A 295 6.15 -5.66 -11.77
C THR A 295 7.62 -6.01 -11.55
N ILE A 296 8.44 -5.01 -11.25
CA ILE A 296 9.79 -5.20 -10.68
C ILE A 296 9.72 -4.90 -9.19
N THR A 297 10.11 -5.85 -8.35
CA THR A 297 10.20 -5.68 -6.90
C THR A 297 11.65 -5.47 -6.47
N ILE A 298 11.88 -4.44 -5.65
CA ILE A 298 13.17 -4.05 -5.09
C ILE A 298 13.01 -4.06 -3.57
N THR A 299 13.82 -4.85 -2.88
CA THR A 299 13.79 -5.01 -1.43
C THR A 299 15.13 -4.65 -0.81
N SER A 300 15.17 -4.49 0.51
CA SER A 300 16.37 -4.09 1.26
C SER A 300 17.52 -5.11 1.23
N ASP A 301 17.28 -6.34 0.79
CA ASP A 301 18.15 -7.51 0.91
C ASP A 301 18.83 -7.97 -0.39
N GLY A 302 18.55 -7.35 -1.56
CA GLY A 302 19.04 -7.88 -2.83
C GLY A 302 19.28 -6.86 -3.94
N ALA A 303 20.37 -7.08 -4.69
CA ALA A 303 20.67 -6.41 -5.95
C ALA A 303 19.66 -6.82 -7.02
N THR A 304 19.11 -5.86 -7.75
CA THR A 304 18.30 -6.13 -8.92
C THR A 304 19.20 -6.15 -10.16
N ASN A 305 19.12 -7.21 -10.96
CA ASN A 305 19.83 -7.29 -12.25
C ASN A 305 18.98 -6.71 -13.40
N HIS A 306 17.98 -5.90 -13.06
CA HIS A 306 17.01 -5.39 -14.01
C HIS A 306 17.32 -3.92 -14.33
N THR A 307 17.73 -3.64 -15.56
CA THR A 307 17.73 -2.29 -16.10
C THR A 307 16.42 -2.05 -16.83
N PHE A 308 15.74 -0.95 -16.52
CA PHE A 308 14.51 -0.59 -17.20
C PHE A 308 14.75 0.52 -18.24
N ASN A 309 14.36 0.27 -19.48
CA ASN A 309 14.45 1.28 -20.55
C ASN A 309 13.17 2.13 -20.57
N LEU A 310 13.18 3.24 -19.82
CA LEU A 310 12.05 4.15 -19.75
C LEU A 310 11.64 4.71 -21.11
N SER A 311 12.60 5.13 -21.93
CA SER A 311 12.31 5.71 -23.25
C SER A 311 11.71 4.68 -24.20
N GLY A 312 12.22 3.44 -24.19
CA GLY A 312 11.67 2.35 -24.98
C GLY A 312 10.23 2.02 -24.58
N TRP A 313 9.97 1.91 -23.28
CA TRP A 313 8.61 1.73 -22.76
C TRP A 313 7.69 2.89 -23.18
N GLN A 314 8.10 4.15 -23.01
CA GLN A 314 7.30 5.32 -23.41
C GLN A 314 6.95 5.32 -24.90
N GLN A 315 7.86 4.89 -25.77
CA GLN A 315 7.61 4.80 -27.22
C GLN A 315 6.61 3.71 -27.60
N SER A 316 6.47 2.67 -26.77
CA SER A 316 5.54 1.57 -27.00
C SER A 316 4.11 1.86 -26.55
N VAL A 317 3.87 2.97 -25.86
CA VAL A 317 2.54 3.37 -25.39
C VAL A 317 1.74 3.96 -26.57
N ASP A 318 0.67 3.27 -26.95
CA ASP A 318 -0.24 3.67 -28.03
C ASP A 318 -1.72 3.47 -27.64
N LYS A 319 -2.66 3.78 -28.55
CA LYS A 319 -4.11 3.70 -28.32
C LYS A 319 -4.65 2.27 -28.09
N THR A 320 -3.89 1.24 -28.45
CA THR A 320 -4.21 -0.18 -28.26
C THR A 320 -3.49 -0.78 -27.05
N HIS A 321 -2.47 -0.09 -26.55
CA HIS A 321 -1.67 -0.45 -25.38
C HIS A 321 -1.73 0.67 -24.31
N CYS A 322 -2.92 1.21 -24.05
CA CYS A 322 -3.13 2.26 -23.06
C CYS A 322 -3.90 1.79 -21.82
N VAL A 323 -3.75 2.57 -20.76
CA VAL A 323 -4.43 2.46 -19.47
C VAL A 323 -4.98 3.82 -19.03
N LEU A 324 -5.85 3.85 -18.02
CA LEU A 324 -6.22 5.10 -17.36
C LEU A 324 -4.98 5.74 -16.72
N THR A 325 -4.78 7.02 -17.00
CA THR A 325 -3.71 7.82 -16.41
C THR A 325 -4.25 8.93 -15.51
N GLU A 326 -5.52 9.32 -15.68
CA GLU A 326 -6.21 10.30 -14.84
C GLU A 326 -7.73 10.21 -15.05
N ILE A 327 -8.51 10.48 -14.00
CA ILE A 327 -9.98 10.46 -14.02
C ILE A 327 -10.48 11.86 -13.63
N ASN A 328 -11.39 12.44 -14.41
CA ASN A 328 -12.05 13.68 -14.03
C ASN A 328 -13.25 13.37 -13.12
N PHE A 329 -13.05 13.43 -11.81
CA PHE A 329 -14.11 13.13 -10.84
C PHE A 329 -15.28 14.14 -10.84
N ASN A 330 -15.10 15.35 -11.39
CA ASN A 330 -16.20 16.29 -11.62
C ASN A 330 -17.17 15.85 -12.72
N LYS A 331 -16.74 14.89 -13.54
CA LYS A 331 -17.49 14.28 -14.63
C LYS A 331 -17.52 12.76 -14.45
N THR A 332 -17.45 12.29 -13.22
CA THR A 332 -17.66 10.89 -12.83
C THR A 332 -18.87 10.86 -11.90
N TYR A 333 -19.93 10.19 -12.32
CA TYR A 333 -21.24 10.30 -11.66
C TYR A 333 -21.62 8.99 -10.99
N PRO A 334 -22.27 9.02 -9.82
CA PRO A 334 -22.81 7.81 -9.20
C PRO A 334 -23.74 7.06 -10.17
N ILE A 335 -23.63 5.73 -10.20
CA ILE A 335 -24.33 4.88 -11.18
C ILE A 335 -25.85 5.04 -11.12
N TYR A 336 -26.40 5.29 -9.93
CA TYR A 336 -27.84 5.50 -9.72
C TYR A 336 -28.37 6.79 -10.40
N GLU A 337 -27.52 7.75 -10.77
CA GLU A 337 -27.95 8.96 -11.48
C GLU A 337 -28.42 8.69 -12.92
N PHE A 338 -28.07 7.52 -13.47
CA PHE A 338 -28.45 7.10 -14.82
C PHE A 338 -29.74 6.25 -14.85
N ILE A 339 -30.39 6.07 -13.69
CA ILE A 339 -31.61 5.25 -13.56
C ILE A 339 -32.83 6.17 -13.47
N LYS A 340 -33.76 6.03 -14.44
CA LYS A 340 -34.97 6.86 -14.53
C LYS A 340 -36.08 6.45 -13.55
N ASP A 341 -36.20 5.15 -13.27
CA ASP A 341 -37.18 4.64 -12.30
C ASP A 341 -36.78 5.12 -10.88
N PRO A 342 -37.64 5.89 -10.18
CA PRO A 342 -37.29 6.48 -8.90
C PRO A 342 -37.12 5.44 -7.77
N ILE A 343 -37.88 4.33 -7.81
CA ILE A 343 -37.78 3.27 -6.81
C ILE A 343 -36.47 2.53 -7.00
N LYS A 344 -36.17 2.16 -8.24
CA LYS A 344 -34.92 1.45 -8.57
C LYS A 344 -33.70 2.32 -8.30
N LYS A 345 -33.76 3.61 -8.66
CA LYS A 345 -32.72 4.60 -8.36
C LYS A 345 -32.40 4.62 -6.86
N GLN A 346 -33.42 4.69 -6.01
CA GLN A 346 -33.22 4.69 -4.55
C GLN A 346 -32.60 3.37 -4.06
N GLN A 347 -33.08 2.21 -4.55
CA GLN A 347 -32.51 0.90 -4.18
C GLN A 347 -31.02 0.76 -4.53
N ILE A 348 -30.63 1.21 -5.72
CA ILE A 348 -29.21 1.17 -6.15
C ILE A 348 -28.38 2.18 -5.34
N LYS A 349 -28.94 3.35 -5.01
CA LYS A 349 -28.28 4.32 -4.13
C LYS A 349 -28.01 3.72 -2.75
N ASP A 350 -29.00 3.11 -2.12
CA ASP A 350 -28.86 2.51 -0.78
C ASP A 350 -27.81 1.38 -0.79
N ALA A 351 -27.81 0.55 -1.86
CA ALA A 351 -26.81 -0.50 -2.04
C ALA A 351 -25.39 0.06 -2.24
N ALA A 352 -25.24 1.15 -3.01
CA ALA A 352 -23.96 1.80 -3.19
C ALA A 352 -23.42 2.39 -1.87
N GLU A 353 -24.28 3.04 -1.08
CA GLU A 353 -23.91 3.59 0.23
C GLU A 353 -23.51 2.47 1.21
N LYS A 354 -24.28 1.38 1.26
CA LYS A 354 -23.97 0.18 2.04
C LYS A 354 -22.63 -0.43 1.61
N TYR A 355 -22.41 -0.60 0.31
CA TYR A 355 -21.16 -1.15 -0.23
C TYR A 355 -19.97 -0.29 0.15
N ILE A 356 -20.03 1.02 -0.05
CA ILE A 356 -18.93 1.94 0.28
C ILE A 356 -18.64 1.92 1.79
N LYS A 357 -19.68 1.96 2.63
CA LYS A 357 -19.53 1.88 4.09
C LYS A 357 -18.81 0.60 4.53
N SER A 358 -19.04 -0.52 3.84
CA SER A 358 -18.37 -1.79 4.12
C SER A 358 -16.87 -1.80 3.82
N LYS A 359 -16.37 -0.82 3.05
CA LYS A 359 -14.95 -0.69 2.68
C LYS A 359 -14.16 0.23 3.61
N ILE A 360 -14.82 0.89 4.57
CA ILE A 360 -14.15 1.74 5.56
C ILE A 360 -13.35 0.85 6.51
N ARG A 361 -12.07 1.19 6.71
CA ARG A 361 -11.15 0.43 7.56
C ARG A 361 -10.64 1.30 8.71
N PRO A 362 -10.66 0.79 9.96
CA PRO A 362 -10.06 1.49 11.09
C PRO A 362 -8.54 1.54 10.95
N ILE A 363 -7.96 2.65 11.41
CA ILE A 363 -6.51 2.79 11.60
C ILE A 363 -6.17 2.51 13.07
N ILE A 364 -5.16 1.67 13.30
CA ILE A 364 -4.62 1.34 14.61
C ILE A 364 -3.32 2.11 14.77
N GLU A 365 -3.31 3.03 15.73
CA GLU A 365 -2.11 3.78 16.06
C GLU A 365 -1.15 2.91 16.87
N VAL A 366 0.11 2.88 16.43
CA VAL A 366 1.17 2.09 17.03
C VAL A 366 2.41 2.93 17.28
N LYS A 367 3.23 2.51 18.25
CA LYS A 367 4.52 3.11 18.54
C LYS A 367 5.61 2.04 18.71
N PRO A 368 6.87 2.35 18.38
CA PRO A 368 7.94 1.36 18.46
C PRO A 368 8.18 0.94 19.91
N MET A 369 8.77 -0.23 20.08
CA MET A 369 9.17 -0.79 21.36
C MET A 369 10.63 -1.22 21.24
N PHE A 370 11.50 -0.52 21.95
CA PHE A 370 12.95 -0.75 21.94
C PHE A 370 13.41 -1.34 23.25
N GLN A 371 14.43 -2.19 23.19
CA GLN A 371 15.12 -2.70 24.37
C GLN A 371 16.44 -1.97 24.57
N ILE A 372 16.56 -1.29 25.70
CA ILE A 372 17.76 -0.59 26.15
C ILE A 372 18.46 -1.42 27.21
N LYS A 373 19.80 -1.38 27.23
CA LYS A 373 20.62 -2.00 28.27
C LYS A 373 21.49 -0.96 28.97
N SER A 374 21.49 -1.02 30.31
CA SER A 374 22.41 -0.20 31.09
C SER A 374 23.78 -0.88 31.21
N PRO A 375 24.89 -0.22 30.83
CA PRO A 375 26.22 -0.75 31.10
C PRO A 375 26.55 -0.72 32.60
N HIS A 376 25.85 0.11 33.38
CA HIS A 376 26.08 0.30 34.81
C HIS A 376 25.39 -0.77 35.64
N THR A 377 24.09 -0.95 35.47
CA THR A 377 23.32 -1.94 36.26
C THR A 377 23.28 -3.31 35.61
N LYS A 378 23.56 -3.39 34.29
CA LYS A 378 23.40 -4.57 33.43
C LYS A 378 21.94 -4.94 33.12
N ASP A 379 20.99 -4.14 33.56
CA ASP A 379 19.56 -4.38 33.35
C ASP A 379 19.12 -4.00 31.94
N ASN A 380 18.05 -4.66 31.50
CA ASN A 380 17.32 -4.30 30.29
C ASN A 380 16.01 -3.63 30.65
N TRP A 381 15.61 -2.64 29.87
CA TRP A 381 14.32 -1.96 30.03
C TRP A 381 13.81 -1.44 28.69
N TRP A 382 12.54 -1.03 28.65
CA TRP A 382 11.87 -0.67 27.41
C TRP A 382 11.61 0.82 27.28
N VAL A 383 11.74 1.31 26.05
CA VAL A 383 11.39 2.68 25.66
C VAL A 383 10.57 2.65 24.37
N PHE A 384 9.75 3.68 24.16
CA PHE A 384 8.70 3.64 23.14
C PHE A 384 8.84 4.72 22.05
N SER A 385 10.01 5.35 21.96
CA SER A 385 10.35 6.29 20.90
C SER A 385 11.85 6.28 20.63
N GLN A 386 12.25 6.60 19.39
CA GLN A 386 13.66 6.75 19.05
C GLN A 386 14.30 7.95 19.77
N ASP A 387 13.51 8.98 20.10
CA ASP A 387 13.99 10.13 20.87
C ASP A 387 14.38 9.72 22.29
N ASP A 388 13.60 8.84 22.93
CA ASP A 388 13.94 8.30 24.24
C ASP A 388 15.25 7.50 24.17
N VAL A 389 15.41 6.65 23.14
CA VAL A 389 16.67 5.91 22.90
C VAL A 389 17.86 6.87 22.85
N ASN A 390 17.75 7.94 22.05
CA ASN A 390 18.82 8.91 21.86
C ASN A 390 19.11 9.71 23.14
N TYR A 391 18.05 10.17 23.82
CA TYR A 391 18.15 10.92 25.06
C TYR A 391 18.80 10.10 26.17
N ILE A 392 18.34 8.87 26.38
CA ILE A 392 18.84 7.94 27.40
C ILE A 392 20.31 7.61 27.15
N ASN A 393 20.68 7.37 25.89
CA ASN A 393 22.09 7.16 25.54
C ASN A 393 22.97 8.36 25.88
N GLN A 394 22.50 9.57 25.60
CA GLN A 394 23.23 10.79 25.91
C GLN A 394 23.36 11.04 27.43
N VAL A 395 22.30 10.84 28.21
CA VAL A 395 22.29 11.22 29.64
C VAL A 395 22.83 10.15 30.57
N SER A 396 22.70 8.87 30.21
CA SER A 396 23.05 7.74 31.08
C SER A 396 24.06 6.75 30.49
N GLY A 397 24.38 6.86 29.20
CA GLY A 397 25.26 5.91 28.51
C GLY A 397 24.60 4.54 28.23
N ASP A 398 23.36 4.35 28.65
CA ASP A 398 22.51 3.21 28.30
C ASP A 398 22.35 3.12 26.78
N TYR A 399 22.37 1.92 26.22
CA TYR A 399 22.44 1.75 24.76
C TYR A 399 21.38 0.80 24.23
N LEU A 400 20.95 1.05 22.99
CA LEU A 400 20.01 0.21 22.27
C LEU A 400 20.60 -1.18 22.04
N THR A 401 19.85 -2.21 22.43
CA THR A 401 20.23 -3.61 22.18
C THR A 401 19.34 -4.28 21.15
N ASP A 402 18.05 -3.92 21.10
CA ASP A 402 17.12 -4.56 20.19
C ASP A 402 15.93 -3.64 19.85
N PHE A 403 15.35 -3.87 18.68
CA PHE A 403 14.08 -3.30 18.26
C PHE A 403 13.03 -4.42 18.22
N LEU A 404 12.22 -4.49 19.27
CA LEU A 404 11.36 -5.64 19.51
C LEU A 404 10.14 -5.68 18.58
N GLY A 405 9.63 -4.51 18.19
CA GLY A 405 8.45 -4.37 17.35
C GLY A 405 7.63 -3.14 17.71
N PHE A 406 6.31 -3.21 17.54
CA PHE A 406 5.37 -2.13 17.84
C PHE A 406 4.28 -2.56 18.81
N VAL A 407 3.94 -1.65 19.72
CA VAL A 407 2.80 -1.76 20.64
C VAL A 407 1.70 -0.80 20.21
N LEU A 408 0.46 -1.12 20.57
CA LEU A 408 -0.68 -0.25 20.28
C LEU A 408 -0.69 0.93 21.27
N VAL A 409 -1.01 2.12 20.77
CA VAL A 409 -1.12 3.33 21.60
C VAL A 409 -2.41 3.30 22.43
N GLU A 410 -3.50 2.85 21.81
CA GLU A 410 -4.84 2.79 22.38
C GLU A 410 -5.34 1.34 22.47
N PRO A 411 -6.30 1.03 23.37
CA PRO A 411 -6.88 -0.30 23.43
C PRO A 411 -7.65 -0.63 22.14
N ALA A 412 -7.55 -1.89 21.71
CA ALA A 412 -8.27 -2.44 20.56
C ALA A 412 -8.90 -3.79 20.97
N PRO A 413 -9.78 -4.38 20.14
CA PRO A 413 -10.29 -5.72 20.42
C PRO A 413 -9.15 -6.72 20.68
N ASN A 414 -9.31 -7.55 21.71
CA ASN A 414 -8.35 -8.57 22.11
C ASN A 414 -6.96 -8.06 22.55
N THR A 415 -6.89 -6.91 23.23
CA THR A 415 -5.62 -6.38 23.77
C THR A 415 -5.56 -6.37 25.31
N LYS A 416 -4.34 -6.41 25.84
CA LYS A 416 -4.02 -6.24 27.25
C LYS A 416 -3.14 -5.00 27.47
N PRO A 417 -3.34 -4.24 28.55
CA PRO A 417 -2.50 -3.10 28.89
C PRO A 417 -1.12 -3.53 29.39
N MET A 418 -0.09 -2.77 29.05
CA MET A 418 1.26 -2.87 29.60
C MET A 418 1.40 -1.90 30.77
N HIS A 419 1.13 -2.38 31.98
CA HIS A 419 1.23 -1.57 33.20
C HIS A 419 2.68 -1.46 33.66
N ARG A 420 3.22 -0.23 33.70
CA ARG A 420 4.58 0.02 34.20
C ARG A 420 4.59 0.09 35.72
N LEU A 421 5.41 -0.76 36.32
CA LEU A 421 5.72 -0.79 37.75
C LEU A 421 7.20 -0.51 37.96
N LYS A 422 7.54 0.09 39.10
CA LYS A 422 8.92 0.29 39.53
C LYS A 422 9.12 -0.21 40.95
N SER A 423 10.17 -1.00 41.15
CA SER A 423 10.51 -1.47 42.48
C SER A 423 11.08 -0.37 43.32
N ILE A 424 10.53 -0.18 44.51
CA ILE A 424 11.11 0.75 45.49
C ILE A 424 12.42 0.23 46.07
N HIS A 425 12.63 -1.09 46.02
CA HIS A 425 13.76 -1.79 46.60
C HIS A 425 14.94 -1.83 45.63
N THR A 426 14.74 -2.38 44.43
CA THR A 426 15.82 -2.54 43.44
C THR A 426 15.94 -1.33 42.49
N LYS A 427 14.88 -0.52 42.38
CA LYS A 427 14.72 0.55 41.37
C LYS A 427 14.47 0.05 39.95
N ASP A 428 14.27 -1.26 39.77
CA ASP A 428 14.00 -1.85 38.47
C ASP A 428 12.61 -1.50 37.97
N THR A 429 12.48 -1.40 36.66
CA THR A 429 11.20 -1.22 35.98
C THR A 429 10.76 -2.56 35.40
N TRP A 430 9.50 -2.92 35.63
CA TRP A 430 8.91 -4.14 35.09
C TRP A 430 7.44 -3.94 34.72
N TYR A 431 6.89 -4.89 33.97
CA TYR A 431 5.55 -4.78 33.40
C TYR A 431 4.61 -5.86 33.92
N ALA A 432 3.39 -5.43 34.24
CA ALA A 432 2.26 -6.31 34.51
C ALA A 432 1.22 -6.18 33.38
N PHE A 433 0.59 -7.29 33.00
CA PHE A 433 -0.37 -7.36 31.88
C PHE A 433 -1.83 -7.50 32.36
N SER A 434 -2.05 -7.36 33.66
CA SER A 434 -3.37 -7.25 34.26
C SER A 434 -3.32 -6.26 35.43
N TYR A 435 -4.43 -5.55 35.67
CA TYR A 435 -4.53 -4.67 36.83
C TYR A 435 -4.55 -5.44 38.17
N ALA A 436 -5.00 -6.70 38.16
CA ALA A 436 -4.95 -7.55 39.33
C ALA A 436 -3.50 -7.80 39.80
N ASP A 437 -2.58 -8.00 38.86
CA ASP A 437 -1.14 -8.15 39.17
C ASP A 437 -0.53 -6.85 39.69
N VAL A 438 -0.96 -5.69 39.15
CA VAL A 438 -0.58 -4.37 39.68
C VAL A 438 -0.99 -4.23 41.14
N GLU A 439 -2.23 -4.56 41.47
CA GLU A 439 -2.74 -4.48 42.85
C GLU A 439 -2.03 -5.46 43.79
N TYR A 440 -1.76 -6.69 43.32
CA TYR A 440 -0.97 -7.65 44.07
C TYR A 440 0.44 -7.13 44.36
N ALA A 441 1.14 -6.61 43.34
CA ALA A 441 2.49 -6.06 43.46
C ALA A 441 2.57 -4.89 44.44
N LYS A 442 1.63 -3.93 44.33
CA LYS A 442 1.51 -2.81 45.27
C LYS A 442 1.33 -3.29 46.70
N LYS A 443 0.44 -4.27 46.93
CA LYS A 443 0.15 -4.77 48.29
C LYS A 443 1.28 -5.62 48.87
N LYS A 444 1.88 -6.49 48.05
CA LYS A 444 2.84 -7.50 48.50
C LYS A 444 4.26 -6.96 48.61
N TRP A 445 4.65 -6.11 47.66
CA TRP A 445 6.04 -5.64 47.49
C TRP A 445 6.17 -4.11 47.54
N ASN A 446 5.07 -3.38 47.78
CA ASN A 446 5.05 -1.92 47.85
C ASN A 446 5.61 -1.23 46.60
N GLU A 447 5.34 -1.84 45.44
CA GLU A 447 5.77 -1.38 44.12
C GLU A 447 5.07 -0.06 43.71
N GLN A 448 5.78 0.81 42.99
CA GLN A 448 5.22 2.07 42.48
C GLN A 448 4.61 1.88 41.09
N TYR A 449 3.37 2.34 40.89
CA TYR A 449 2.67 2.26 39.62
C TYR A 449 2.78 3.57 38.82
N TYR A 450 3.14 3.46 37.55
CA TYR A 450 3.42 4.59 36.66
C TYR A 450 2.46 4.75 35.49
N GLY A 451 1.43 3.91 35.39
CA GLY A 451 0.44 3.97 34.31
C GLY A 451 0.62 2.89 33.25
N ILE A 452 0.02 3.13 32.09
CA ILE A 452 0.03 2.21 30.94
C ILE A 452 0.96 2.79 29.88
N ASP A 453 1.97 2.01 29.47
CA ASP A 453 2.88 2.42 28.41
C ASP A 453 2.42 1.98 27.02
N GLY A 454 1.44 1.08 26.90
CA GLY A 454 0.88 0.65 25.62
C GLY A 454 -0.01 -0.57 25.77
N TYR A 455 -0.43 -1.15 24.65
CA TYR A 455 -1.24 -2.36 24.61
C TYR A 455 -0.61 -3.41 23.69
N VAL A 456 -0.73 -4.67 24.08
CA VAL A 456 -0.31 -5.85 23.31
C VAL A 456 -1.52 -6.72 23.01
N TYR A 457 -1.50 -7.50 21.94
CA TYR A 457 -2.56 -8.48 21.71
C TYR A 457 -2.48 -9.61 22.74
N ALA A 458 -3.64 -10.06 23.22
CA ALA A 458 -3.73 -11.17 24.16
C ALA A 458 -3.35 -12.51 23.53
N ASP A 459 -3.72 -12.69 22.26
CA ASP A 459 -3.48 -13.89 21.46
C ASP A 459 -2.77 -13.54 20.15
N GLU A 460 -2.16 -14.54 19.52
CA GLU A 460 -1.47 -14.37 18.24
C GLU A 460 -2.42 -13.80 17.17
N GLN A 461 -1.99 -12.72 16.51
CA GLN A 461 -2.65 -12.13 15.36
C GLN A 461 -1.72 -12.16 14.14
N PRO A 462 -2.25 -12.08 12.90
CA PRO A 462 -1.41 -11.91 11.72
C PRO A 462 -0.40 -10.76 11.90
N ASN A 463 0.85 -10.98 11.49
CA ASN A 463 1.94 -10.00 11.61
C ASN A 463 2.34 -9.62 13.05
N THR A 464 2.13 -10.51 14.02
CA THR A 464 2.62 -10.33 15.40
C THR A 464 3.74 -11.32 15.76
N VAL A 465 4.45 -11.02 16.84
CA VAL A 465 5.44 -11.90 17.49
C VAL A 465 5.16 -11.97 18.99
N PRO A 466 5.39 -13.12 19.63
CA PRO A 466 5.16 -13.29 21.06
C PRO A 466 6.19 -12.51 21.89
N LEU A 467 5.78 -12.04 23.06
CA LEU A 467 6.65 -11.58 24.14
C LEU A 467 6.85 -12.74 25.12
N HIS A 468 7.93 -13.52 24.94
CA HIS A 468 8.27 -14.60 25.84
C HIS A 468 8.86 -14.07 27.14
N HIS A 469 8.30 -14.48 28.28
CA HIS A 469 8.73 -14.10 29.62
C HIS A 469 9.72 -15.12 30.18
N LEU A 470 10.93 -14.67 30.52
CA LEU A 470 11.93 -15.44 31.25
C LEU A 470 12.32 -14.77 32.57
N LYS A 471 12.79 -15.59 33.52
CA LYS A 471 13.37 -15.13 34.78
C LYS A 471 14.74 -15.74 35.00
N SER A 472 15.70 -14.90 35.36
CA SER A 472 17.04 -15.37 35.69
C SER A 472 17.07 -16.14 36.99
N THR A 473 17.68 -17.32 36.95
CA THR A 473 17.93 -18.10 38.16
C THR A 473 19.05 -17.50 39.01
N HIS A 474 19.93 -16.72 38.38
CA HIS A 474 21.07 -16.06 39.00
C HIS A 474 20.69 -14.71 39.62
N THR A 475 20.19 -13.76 38.82
CA THR A 475 19.89 -12.40 39.31
C THR A 475 18.47 -12.27 39.88
N LYS A 476 17.57 -13.19 39.52
CA LYS A 476 16.12 -13.12 39.78
C LYS A 476 15.38 -12.07 38.96
N ASP A 477 16.05 -11.44 38.00
CA ASP A 477 15.42 -10.44 37.12
C ASP A 477 14.53 -11.10 36.07
N THR A 478 13.52 -10.35 35.64
CA THR A 478 12.63 -10.74 34.56
C THR A 478 13.09 -10.08 33.26
N TRP A 479 13.09 -10.83 32.17
CA TRP A 479 13.43 -10.30 30.85
C TRP A 479 12.60 -11.00 29.77
N TYR A 480 12.60 -10.39 28.57
CA TYR A 480 11.74 -10.83 27.48
C TYR A 480 12.52 -11.02 26.18
N THR A 481 11.98 -11.87 25.31
CA THR A 481 12.47 -12.04 23.93
C THR A 481 11.32 -12.36 22.99
N ASN A 482 11.45 -12.00 21.72
CA ASN A 482 10.51 -12.37 20.66
C ASN A 482 10.88 -13.67 19.92
N SER A 483 11.96 -14.34 20.36
CA SER A 483 12.50 -15.54 19.71
C SER A 483 12.42 -16.74 20.65
N TYR A 484 11.63 -17.74 20.26
CA TYR A 484 11.59 -19.01 20.99
C TYR A 484 12.92 -19.77 20.96
N ALA A 485 13.72 -19.60 19.90
CA ALA A 485 15.08 -20.14 19.86
C ALA A 485 15.97 -19.54 20.98
N THR A 486 15.79 -18.25 21.28
CA THR A 486 16.47 -17.59 22.41
C THR A 486 15.99 -18.13 23.74
N VAL A 487 14.67 -18.44 23.88
CA VAL A 487 14.12 -19.10 25.08
C VAL A 487 14.80 -20.45 25.32
N GLU A 488 14.86 -21.30 24.30
CA GLU A 488 15.45 -22.63 24.40
C GLU A 488 16.95 -22.57 24.70
N TYR A 489 17.68 -21.65 24.06
CA TYR A 489 19.08 -21.41 24.36
C TYR A 489 19.28 -20.96 25.81
N ALA A 490 18.50 -19.99 26.28
CA ALA A 490 18.59 -19.45 27.63
C ALA A 490 18.31 -20.52 28.71
N LYS A 491 17.29 -21.35 28.51
CA LYS A 491 17.00 -22.50 29.39
C LYS A 491 18.16 -23.49 29.42
N ALA A 492 18.67 -23.86 28.25
CA ALA A 492 19.70 -24.90 28.14
C ALA A 492 21.10 -24.45 28.60
N LYS A 493 21.45 -23.18 28.37
CA LYS A 493 22.80 -22.66 28.63
C LYS A 493 22.93 -21.85 29.91
N TRP A 494 21.89 -21.11 30.27
CA TRP A 494 21.91 -20.21 31.43
C TRP A 494 20.99 -20.71 32.55
N GLY A 495 20.25 -21.81 32.34
CA GLY A 495 19.35 -22.37 33.34
C GLY A 495 18.19 -21.44 33.66
N GLU A 496 17.81 -20.56 32.73
CA GLU A 496 16.74 -19.56 32.89
C GLU A 496 15.36 -20.24 33.03
N GLN A 497 14.47 -19.64 33.83
CA GLN A 497 13.10 -20.14 34.01
C GLN A 497 12.16 -19.48 33.00
N TYR A 498 11.34 -20.26 32.29
CA TYR A 498 10.37 -19.77 31.31
C TYR A 498 8.94 -19.76 31.88
N PHE A 499 8.25 -18.64 31.74
CA PHE A 499 6.91 -18.40 32.31
C PHE A 499 5.78 -18.36 31.27
N GLY A 500 6.11 -18.40 29.97
CA GLY A 500 5.11 -18.36 28.91
C GLY A 500 5.17 -17.09 28.07
N ILE A 501 4.03 -16.74 27.48
CA ILE A 501 3.85 -15.58 26.62
C ILE A 501 2.91 -14.61 27.32
N ASP A 502 3.36 -13.36 27.52
CA ASP A 502 2.56 -12.34 28.19
C ASP A 502 1.68 -11.52 27.23
N GLY A 503 2.04 -11.52 25.95
CA GLY A 503 1.24 -10.94 24.87
C GLY A 503 1.98 -10.99 23.53
N TYR A 504 1.37 -10.39 22.51
CA TYR A 504 1.90 -10.36 21.16
C TYR A 504 2.03 -8.91 20.67
N ILE A 505 3.19 -8.56 20.14
CA ILE A 505 3.50 -7.24 19.57
C ILE A 505 3.55 -7.32 18.05
N ILE A 506 3.30 -6.21 17.37
CA ILE A 506 3.35 -6.14 15.91
C ILE A 506 4.82 -6.20 15.47
N LYS A 507 5.12 -6.98 14.43
CA LYS A 507 6.49 -7.15 13.92
C LYS A 507 7.13 -5.80 13.53
N PRO A 508 8.47 -5.65 13.71
CA PRO A 508 9.27 -4.56 13.16
C PRO A 508 9.03 -4.25 11.70
#